data_AF-A0AAN7PSH6-F1
#
_entry.id   AF-A0AAN7PSH6-F1
#
_cell.length_a   1.000
_cell.length_b   1.000
_cell.length_c   1.000
_cell.angle_alpha   90.00
_cell.angle_beta   90.00
_cell.angle_gamma   90.00
#
_symmetry.space_group_name_H-M   'P 1'
#
loop_
_entity.id
_entity.type
_entity.pdbx_description
1 polymer ?
#
loop_
_entity_poly.entity_id
_entity_poly.type
_entity_poly.pdbx_seq_one_letter_code
_entity_poly.pdbx_strand_id
1 'polypeptide(L)' 'MTEVKILTQTMMPCQPKQHESEAKKERIKYSRDFLLKLSSVSLSQKKPEFLPDHPIVLEK' A
#
# COMPACT_ATOMS: atom_id res chain seq x y z
N MET A 1 48.55 12.44 22.11
CA MET A 1 47.41 12.75 21.23
C MET A 1 46.60 13.85 21.91
N THR A 2 46.54 15.03 21.30
CA THR A 2 45.99 16.28 21.84
C THR A 2 44.48 16.27 21.97
N GLU A 3 43.96 16.84 23.05
CA GLU A 3 42.56 17.26 23.19
C GLU A 3 42.33 18.57 22.41
N VAL A 4 41.21 18.65 21.67
CA VAL A 4 40.56 19.93 21.34
C VAL A 4 39.04 19.73 21.42
N LYS A 5 38.43 20.44 22.38
CA LYS A 5 36.98 20.64 22.52
C LYS A 5 36.53 21.77 21.58
N ILE A 6 35.61 21.52 20.65
CA ILE A 6 34.78 22.51 19.92
C ILE A 6 33.55 21.72 19.41
N LEU A 7 32.29 22.12 19.44
CA LEU A 7 31.50 23.18 20.06
C LEU A 7 30.06 22.80 19.65
N THR A 8 29.13 22.86 20.60
CA THR A 8 27.68 22.77 20.42
C THR A 8 27.15 23.48 19.18
N GLN A 9 26.33 22.79 18.38
CA GLN A 9 25.18 23.41 17.74
C GLN A 9 23.96 22.49 17.85
N THR A 10 23.20 22.73 18.91
CA THR A 10 21.77 22.47 18.99
C THR A 10 21.10 22.93 17.70
N MET A 11 20.50 22.03 16.94
CA MET A 11 19.38 22.36 16.07
C MET A 11 18.33 21.27 16.30
N MET A 12 17.23 21.71 16.88
CA MET A 12 16.07 20.93 17.29
C MET A 12 15.61 20.03 16.13
N PRO A 13 15.32 18.74 16.33
CA PRO A 13 14.43 18.06 15.42
C PRO A 13 13.07 18.76 15.56
N CYS A 14 12.70 19.56 14.56
CA CYS A 14 11.30 19.94 14.37
C CYS A 14 10.53 18.63 14.33
N GLN A 15 9.85 18.30 15.42
CA GLN A 15 8.89 17.22 15.43
C GLN A 15 7.77 17.69 14.50
N PRO A 16 7.57 17.08 13.32
CA PRO A 16 6.24 17.19 12.74
C PRO A 16 5.31 16.59 13.80
N LYS A 17 4.30 17.35 14.22
CA LYS A 17 3.11 16.74 14.81
C LYS A 17 2.46 15.92 13.70
N GLN A 18 3.04 14.78 13.37
CA GLN A 18 2.31 13.74 12.68
C GLN A 18 1.29 13.31 13.71
N HIS A 19 0.06 13.69 13.44
CA HIS A 19 -1.10 13.19 14.13
C HIS A 19 -1.05 11.67 13.91
N GLU A 20 -0.35 10.98 14.80
CA GLU A 20 -0.29 9.53 14.88
C GLU A 20 -1.63 9.11 15.49
N SER A 21 -2.69 9.32 14.70
CA SER A 21 -3.78 8.38 14.72
C SER A 21 -3.14 7.08 14.24
N GLU A 22 -2.62 6.30 15.17
CA GLU A 22 -2.54 4.84 15.07
C GLU A 22 -3.97 4.32 14.84
N ALA A 23 -4.54 4.64 13.68
CA ALA A 23 -5.67 3.92 13.13
C ALA A 23 -5.07 2.56 12.84
N LYS A 24 -5.20 1.66 13.82
CA LYS A 24 -4.86 0.25 13.71
C LYS A 24 -5.30 -0.17 12.31
N LYS A 25 -4.34 -0.49 11.44
CA LYS A 25 -4.64 -0.82 10.04
C LYS A 25 -5.50 -2.08 10.06
N GLU A 26 -6.81 -1.91 10.06
CA GLU A 26 -7.73 -3.02 10.07
C GLU A 26 -7.63 -3.76 8.75
N ARG A 27 -7.72 -5.09 8.82
CA ARG A 27 -7.76 -5.92 7.63
C ARG A 27 -9.00 -5.55 6.83
N ILE A 28 -8.80 -5.18 5.57
CA ILE A 28 -9.89 -4.96 4.63
C ILE A 28 -10.68 -6.28 4.47
N LYS A 29 -11.99 -6.21 4.64
CA LYS A 29 -12.93 -7.33 4.52
C LYS A 29 -14.05 -6.95 3.57
N TYR A 30 -14.55 -7.95 2.85
CA TYR A 30 -15.68 -7.80 1.93
C TYR A 30 -16.68 -8.93 2.14
N SER A 31 -17.96 -8.65 1.99
CA SER A 31 -18.98 -9.70 1.94
C SER A 31 -18.95 -10.42 0.59
N ARG A 32 -19.50 -11.63 0.55
CA ARG A 32 -19.66 -12.39 -0.69
C ARG A 32 -20.39 -11.58 -1.77
N ASP A 33 -21.55 -11.04 -1.41
CA ASP A 33 -22.40 -10.33 -2.38
C ASP A 33 -21.77 -9.02 -2.85
N PHE A 34 -20.96 -8.37 -2.02
CA PHE A 34 -20.17 -7.22 -2.46
C PHE A 34 -19.16 -7.61 -3.54
N LEU A 35 -18.39 -8.69 -3.32
CA LEU A 35 -17.39 -9.15 -4.29
C LEU A 35 -18.02 -9.62 -5.60
N LEU A 36 -19.16 -10.31 -5.53
CA LEU A 36 -19.90 -10.72 -6.72
C LEU A 36 -20.40 -9.53 -7.55
N LYS A 37 -20.82 -8.44 -6.92
CA LYS A 37 -21.18 -7.22 -7.65
C LYS A 37 -20.00 -6.59 -8.39
N LEU A 38 -18.76 -6.77 -7.91
CA LEU A 38 -17.58 -6.23 -8.61
C LEU A 38 -17.31 -6.96 -9.93
N SER A 39 -17.68 -8.24 -10.05
CA SER A 39 -17.40 -9.01 -11.27
C SER A 39 -18.17 -8.51 -12.50
N SER A 40 -19.28 -7.79 -12.31
CA SER A 40 -20.05 -7.21 -13.41
C SER A 40 -19.46 -5.91 -13.96
N VAL A 41 -18.43 -5.33 -13.33
CA VAL A 41 -17.79 -4.10 -13.80
C VAL A 41 -16.93 -4.40 -15.03
N SER A 42 -16.93 -3.51 -16.02
CA SER A 42 -16.20 -3.69 -17.28
C SER A 42 -14.69 -3.90 -17.10
N LEU A 43 -14.10 -3.34 -16.04
CA LEU A 43 -12.69 -3.56 -15.70
C LEU A 43 -12.37 -5.02 -15.41
N SER A 44 -13.28 -5.75 -14.75
CA SER A 44 -13.11 -7.16 -14.42
C SER A 44 -13.19 -8.10 -15.63
N GLN A 45 -13.70 -7.61 -16.76
CA GLN A 45 -13.84 -8.37 -18.01
C GLN A 45 -12.65 -8.19 -18.96
N LYS A 46 -11.73 -7.25 -18.67
CA LYS A 46 -10.54 -7.03 -19.49
C LYS A 46 -9.51 -8.11 -19.21
N LYS A 47 -8.92 -8.70 -20.26
CA LYS A 47 -7.77 -9.63 -20.12
C LYS A 47 -6.56 -8.82 -19.62
N PRO A 48 -5.95 -9.16 -18.47
CA PRO A 48 -4.67 -8.60 -18.06
C PRO A 48 -3.60 -8.70 -19.14
N GLU A 49 -2.80 -7.64 -19.30
CA GLU A 49 -1.72 -7.57 -20.30
C GLU A 49 -0.60 -8.60 -20.04
N PHE A 50 -0.41 -8.99 -18.77
CA PHE A 50 0.63 -9.94 -18.34
C PHE A 50 0.14 -11.39 -18.26
N LEU A 51 -1.07 -11.71 -18.73
CA LEU A 51 -1.50 -13.10 -18.85
C LEU A 51 -0.70 -13.77 -19.98
N PRO A 52 -0.03 -14.91 -19.71
CA PRO A 52 0.65 -15.65 -20.76
C PRO A 52 -0.35 -16.10 -21.83
N ASP A 53 0.14 -16.25 -23.06
CA ASP A 53 -0.64 -16.79 -24.16
C ASP A 53 -0.62 -18.32 -24.08
N HIS A 54 -1.31 -18.84 -23.07
CA HIS A 54 -1.52 -20.26 -22.84
C HIS A 54 -2.96 -20.61 -23.24
N PRO A 55 -3.22 -21.79 -23.85
CA PRO A 55 -4.59 -22.23 -24.13
C PRO A 55 -5.43 -22.13 -22.86
N ILE A 56 -6.52 -21.36 -22.96
CA ILE A 56 -7.49 -21.21 -21.89
C ILE A 56 -8.17 -22.58 -21.76
N VAL A 57 -8.06 -23.20 -20.59
CA VAL A 57 -8.55 -24.57 -20.34
C VAL A 57 -10.09 -24.64 -20.35
N LEU A 58 -10.78 -23.50 -20.31
CA LEU A 58 -12.24 -23.42 -20.25
C LEU A 58 -12.76 -22.51 -21.37
N GLU A 59 -13.59 -23.08 -22.25
CA GLU A 59 -14.33 -22.33 -23.27
C GLU A 59 -15.34 -21.37 -22.63
N LYS A 60 -15.75 -20.34 -23.40
CA LYS A 60 -16.68 -19.28 -22.95
C LYS A 60 -18.13 -19.73 -22.96
#